data_AF-A0A3E5GHA9-F1
#
_entry.id   AF-A0A3E5GHA9-F1
#
_cell.length_a   1.000
_cell.length_b   1.000
_cell.length_c   1.000
_cell.angle_alpha   90.00
_cell.angle_beta   90.00
_cell.angle_gamma   90.00
#
_symmetry.space_group_name_H-M   'P 1'
#
loop_
_entity.id
_entity.type
_entity.pdbx_description
1 polymer ?
#
loop_
_entity_poly.entity_id
_entity_poly.type
_entity_poly.pdbx_seq_one_letter_code
_entity_poly.pdbx_strand_id
1 'polypeptide(L)'
;MKSVLEQLYDGEIYPAEQVNVRTEGYQKMRREHYSHYEDFIEQLKAFNPPLSERFIEIMDEQLDALPLETAETFIFGFRLGAKIILEVLEDR
;
A
#
# COMPACT_ATOMS: atom_id res chain seq x y z
N MET A 1 -1.24 -25.94 -16.57
CA MET A 1 -0.67 -24.60 -16.34
C MET A 1 -1.84 -23.72 -15.93
N LYS A 2 -1.83 -23.12 -14.73
CA LYS A 2 -2.95 -22.27 -14.29
C LYS A 2 -3.00 -21.01 -15.15
N SER A 3 -4.19 -20.56 -15.50
CA SER A 3 -4.40 -19.26 -16.14
C SER A 3 -4.03 -18.12 -15.18
N VAL A 4 -3.78 -16.92 -15.72
CA VAL A 4 -3.49 -15.74 -14.90
C VAL A 4 -4.65 -15.43 -13.94
N LEU A 5 -5.90 -15.66 -14.35
CA LEU A 5 -7.08 -15.44 -13.51
C LEU A 5 -7.16 -16.43 -12.34
N GLU A 6 -6.86 -17.70 -12.58
CA GLU A 6 -6.78 -18.73 -11.52
C GLU A 6 -5.66 -18.41 -10.54
N GLN A 7 -4.48 -18.00 -11.03
CA GLN A 7 -3.36 -17.59 -10.17
C GLN A 7 -3.68 -16.34 -9.35
N LEU A 8 -4.46 -15.40 -9.90
CA LEU A 8 -4.90 -14.20 -9.19
C LEU A 8 -5.96 -14.53 -8.13
N TYR A 9 -6.89 -15.45 -8.42
CA TYR A 9 -7.92 -15.92 -7.48
C TYR A 9 -7.31 -16.72 -6.32
N ASP A 10 -6.35 -17.60 -6.62
CA ASP A 10 -5.67 -18.43 -5.62
C ASP A 10 -4.63 -17.64 -4.80
N GLY A 11 -4.41 -16.35 -5.11
CA GLY A 11 -3.47 -15.47 -4.42
C GLY A 11 -2.00 -15.66 -4.80
N GLU A 12 -1.70 -16.44 -5.84
CA GLU A 12 -0.33 -16.66 -6.34
C GLU A 12 0.25 -15.41 -7.01
N ILE A 13 -0.59 -14.61 -7.66
CA ILE A 13 -0.23 -13.29 -8.18
C ILE A 13 -0.82 -12.23 -7.24
N TYR A 14 0.06 -11.62 -6.45
CA TYR A 14 -0.31 -10.53 -5.55
C TYR A 14 0.68 -9.36 -5.70
N PRO A 15 0.42 -8.42 -6.64
CA PRO A 15 1.36 -7.36 -6.99
C PRO A 15 1.74 -6.47 -5.80
N ALA A 16 0.83 -6.27 -4.84
CA ALA A 16 1.10 -5.44 -3.66
C ALA A 16 2.24 -5.99 -2.78
N GLU A 17 2.42 -7.32 -2.72
CA GLU A 17 3.55 -7.93 -2.00
C GLU A 17 4.80 -8.10 -2.88
N GLN A 18 4.61 -8.19 -4.19
CA GLN A 18 5.70 -8.46 -5.14
C GLN A 18 6.39 -7.17 -5.63
N VAL A 19 5.68 -6.04 -5.63
CA VAL A 19 6.22 -4.73 -6.00
C VAL A 19 6.80 -4.06 -4.77
N ASN A 20 8.00 -4.50 -4.38
CA ASN A 20 8.80 -3.75 -3.42
C ASN A 20 9.56 -2.64 -4.18
N VAL A 21 9.36 -1.38 -3.81
CA VAL A 21 10.09 -0.25 -4.40
C VAL A 21 11.54 -0.30 -3.91
N ARG A 22 12.42 -0.95 -4.68
CA ARG A 22 13.83 -1.20 -4.31
C ARG A 22 14.78 -0.04 -4.63
N THR A 23 14.27 1.09 -5.12
CA THR A 23 15.12 2.24 -5.44
C THR A 23 15.77 2.77 -4.17
N GLU A 24 17.07 3.06 -4.22
CA GLU A 24 17.83 3.51 -3.05
C GLU A 24 17.23 4.78 -2.43
N GLY A 25 16.76 5.71 -3.28
CA GLY A 25 16.10 6.94 -2.84
C GLY A 25 14.84 6.68 -2.03
N TYR A 26 13.96 5.78 -2.50
CA TYR A 26 12.75 5.42 -1.76
C TYR A 26 13.09 4.73 -0.43
N GLN A 27 14.04 3.79 -0.44
CA GLN A 27 14.45 3.07 0.76
C GLN A 27 15.09 4.00 1.81
N LYS A 28 15.89 4.97 1.36
CA LYS A 28 16.44 6.01 2.23
C LYS A 28 15.35 6.87 2.86
N MET A 29 14.46 7.43 2.04
CA MET A 29 13.36 8.26 2.50
C MET A 29 12.46 7.50 3.48
N ARG A 30 12.13 6.24 3.18
CA ARG A 30 11.35 5.37 4.07
C ARG A 30 12.03 5.23 5.43
N ARG A 31 13.33 4.89 5.47
CA ARG A 31 14.07 4.77 6.74
C ARG A 31 14.08 6.07 7.53
N GLU A 32 14.33 7.20 6.87
CA GLU A 32 14.33 8.53 7.52
C GLU A 32 12.97 8.86 8.12
N HIS A 33 11.88 8.58 7.39
CA HIS A 33 10.53 8.78 7.92
C HIS A 33 10.28 7.89 9.14
N TYR A 34 10.62 6.59 9.08
CA TYR A 34 10.49 5.69 10.23
C TYR A 34 11.26 6.19 11.47
N SER A 35 12.49 6.68 11.30
CA SER A 35 13.25 7.22 12.44
C SER A 35 12.56 8.43 13.08
N HIS A 36 11.92 9.30 12.31
CA HIS A 36 11.18 10.43 12.89
C HIS A 36 10.00 9.98 13.77
N TYR A 37 9.30 8.91 13.37
CA TYR A 37 8.22 8.35 14.17
C TYR A 37 8.74 7.72 15.45
N GLU A 38 9.80 6.90 15.37
CA GLU A 38 10.40 6.25 16.54
C GLU A 38 10.92 7.27 17.56
N ASP A 39 11.66 8.28 17.08
CA ASP A 39 12.20 9.34 17.94
C ASP A 39 11.09 10.11 18.66
N PHE A 40 9.97 10.37 17.98
CA PHE A 40 8.85 11.09 18.57
C PHE A 40 8.05 10.22 19.55
N ILE A 41 7.87 8.94 19.25
CA ILE A 41 7.24 7.98 20.16
C ILE A 41 8.04 7.88 21.47
N GLU A 42 9.37 7.80 21.40
CA GLU A 42 10.22 7.74 22.60
C GLU A 42 10.16 9.06 23.41
N GLN A 43 10.12 10.22 22.74
CA GLN A 43 9.91 11.50 23.42
C GLN A 43 8.56 11.55 24.16
N LEU A 44 7.48 11.11 23.51
CA LEU A 44 6.16 11.03 24.13
C LEU A 44 6.14 10.05 25.29
N LYS A 45 6.79 8.90 25.15
CA LYS A 45 6.88 7.88 26.21
C LYS A 45 7.61 8.40 27.44
N ALA A 46 8.69 9.17 27.25
CA ALA A 46 9.43 9.80 28.33
C ALA A 46 8.64 10.93 29.02
N PHE A 47 7.82 11.66 28.26
CA PHE A 47 7.04 12.80 28.77
C PHE A 47 5.73 12.36 29.44
N ASN A 48 4.94 11.51 28.77
CA ASN A 48 3.62 11.04 29.20
C ASN A 48 3.25 9.74 28.42
N PRO A 49 3.51 8.55 28.98
CA PRO A 49 3.35 7.27 28.26
C PRO A 49 1.98 7.04 27.61
N PRO A 50 0.83 7.37 28.24
CA PRO A 50 -0.48 7.30 27.57
C PRO A 50 -0.57 8.07 26.24
N LEU A 51 0.21 9.15 26.05
CA LEU A 51 0.21 9.90 24.79
C LEU A 51 0.96 9.16 23.67
N SER A 52 1.98 8.36 23.99
CA SER A 52 2.65 7.56 22.95
C SER A 52 1.73 6.47 22.43
N GLU A 53 0.95 5.84 23.32
CA GLU A 53 -0.08 4.87 22.93
C GLU A 53 -1.16 5.52 22.06
N ARG A 54 -1.71 6.67 22.50
CA ARG A 54 -2.72 7.38 21.71
C ARG A 54 -2.20 7.87 20.36
N PHE A 55 -0.92 8.25 20.28
CA PHE A 55 -0.30 8.64 19.02
C PHE A 55 -0.20 7.46 18.04
N ILE A 56 0.16 6.27 18.53
CA ILE A 56 0.19 5.04 17.70
C ILE A 56 -1.22 4.72 17.19
N GLU A 57 -2.23 4.78 18.05
CA GLU A 57 -3.62 4.55 17.62
C GLU A 57 -4.04 5.50 16.49
N ILE A 58 -3.75 6.79 16.60
CA ILE A 58 -4.08 7.78 15.55
C ILE A 58 -3.33 7.48 14.24
N MET A 59 -2.09 6.99 14.32
CA MET A 59 -1.34 6.58 13.14
C MET A 59 -1.94 5.32 12.49
N ASP A 60 -2.38 4.36 13.29
CA ASP A 60 -3.05 3.14 12.81
C ASP A 60 -4.41 3.45 12.18
N GLU A 61 -5.17 4.42 12.72
CA GLU A 61 -6.43 4.91 12.15
C GLU A 61 -6.25 5.38 10.69
N GLN A 62 -5.07 5.91 10.31
CA GLN A 62 -4.78 6.29 8.92
C GLN A 62 -4.67 5.10 7.97
N LEU A 63 -4.31 3.92 8.50
CA LEU A 63 -4.16 2.69 7.73
C LEU A 63 -5.49 1.96 7.54
N ASP A 64 -6.51 2.26 8.33
CA ASP A 64 -7.83 1.61 8.24
C ASP A 64 -8.53 1.86 6.89
N ALA A 65 -8.34 3.05 6.31
CA ALA A 65 -8.90 3.40 5.01
C ALA A 65 -8.10 2.82 3.82
N LEU A 66 -6.82 2.50 4.03
CA LEU A 66 -5.90 2.11 2.96
C LEU A 66 -6.37 0.86 2.17
N PRO A 67 -6.90 -0.22 2.80
CA PRO A 67 -7.45 -1.34 2.06
C PRO A 67 -8.62 -0.96 1.13
N LEU A 68 -9.48 -0.04 1.58
CA LEU A 68 -10.63 0.41 0.78
C LEU A 68 -10.17 1.25 -0.42
N GLU A 69 -9.26 2.20 -0.19
CA GLU A 69 -8.70 3.06 -1.24
C GLU A 69 -7.92 2.25 -2.29
N THR A 70 -7.12 1.28 -1.83
CA THR A 70 -6.35 0.41 -2.71
C THR A 70 -7.25 -0.53 -3.52
N ALA A 71 -8.33 -1.06 -2.92
CA ALA A 71 -9.32 -1.87 -3.62
C ALA A 71 -10.04 -1.07 -4.72
N GLU A 72 -10.52 0.14 -4.41
CA GLU A 72 -11.17 1.01 -5.39
C GLU A 72 -10.21 1.39 -6.54
N THR A 73 -8.97 1.77 -6.21
CA THR A 73 -7.94 2.08 -7.20
C THR A 73 -7.63 0.89 -8.09
N PHE A 74 -7.52 -0.32 -7.52
CA PHE A 74 -7.30 -1.54 -8.28
C PHE A 74 -8.47 -1.85 -9.24
N ILE A 75 -9.71 -1.81 -8.75
CA ILE A 75 -10.91 -2.07 -9.56
C ILE A 75 -11.01 -1.07 -10.70
N PHE A 76 -10.78 0.21 -10.41
CA PHE A 76 -10.77 1.27 -11.41
C PHE A 76 -9.70 1.00 -12.48
N GLY A 77 -8.45 0.75 -12.07
CA GLY A 77 -7.34 0.50 -12.99
C GLY A 77 -7.55 -0.75 -13.84
N PHE A 78 -8.06 -1.83 -13.26
CA PHE A 78 -8.37 -3.06 -13.98
C PHE A 78 -9.44 -2.84 -15.06
N ARG A 79 -10.55 -2.16 -14.70
CA ARG A 79 -11.61 -1.80 -15.66
C ARG A 79 -11.10 -0.90 -16.77
N LEU A 80 -10.23 0.07 -16.44
CA LEU A 80 -9.62 0.96 -17.42
C LEU A 80 -8.74 0.17 -18.40
N GLY A 81 -7.88 -0.72 -17.90
CA GLY A 81 -7.03 -1.57 -18.73
C GLY A 81 -7.85 -2.43 -19.70
N ALA A 82 -8.93 -3.06 -19.23
CA ALA A 82 -9.83 -3.82 -20.08
C ALA A 82 -10.47 -2.97 -21.19
N LYS A 83 -10.90 -1.75 -20.88
CA LYS A 83 -11.47 -0.82 -21.89
C LYS A 83 -10.44 -0.43 -22.94
N ILE A 84 -9.20 -0.12 -22.55
CA ILE A 84 -8.12 0.21 -23.49
C ILE A 84 -7.84 -0.97 -24.43
N ILE A 85 -7.81 -2.20 -23.91
CA ILE A 85 -7.61 -3.40 -24.73
C ILE A 85 -8.75 -3.57 -25.74
N LEU A 86 -10.01 -3.41 -25.31
CA LEU A 86 -11.16 -3.49 -26.21
C LEU A 86 -11.09 -2.43 -27.30
N GLU A 87 -10.76 -1.19 -26.96
CA GLU A 87 -10.60 -0.08 -27.92
C GLU A 87 -9.54 -0.41 -28.99
N VAL A 88 -8.40 -0.97 -28.60
CA VAL A 88 -7.34 -1.40 -29.55
C VAL A 88 -7.80 -2.57 -30.43
N LEU A 89 -8.59 -3.50 -29.89
CA LEU A 89 -9.07 -4.67 -30.63
C LEU A 89 -10.26 -4.38 -31.56
N GLU A 90 -10.98 -3.28 -31.34
CA GLU A 90 -12.16 -2.90 -32.13
C GLU A 90 -11.85 -2.40 -33.56
N ASP A 91 -10.59 -2.44 -34.00
CA ASP A 91 -10.11 -2.21 -35.39
C ASP A 91 -10.93 -1.14 -36.14
N ARG A 92 -10.81 0.11 -35.67
CA ARG A 92 -11.31 1.31 -36.37
C ARG A 92 -10.19 2.08 -37.05
#